data_AF-B9RAQ1-F1
#
_entry.id   AF-B9RAQ1-F1
#
_cell.length_a   1.000
_cell.length_b   1.000
_cell.length_c   1.000
_cell.angle_alpha   90.00
_cell.angle_beta   90.00
_cell.angle_gamma   90.00
#
_symmetry.space_group_name_H-M   'P 1'
#
loop_
_entity.id
_entity.type
_entity.pdbx_description
1 polymer ?
#
loop_
_entity_poly.entity_id
_entity_poly.type
_entity_poly.pdbx_seq_one_letter_code
_entity_poly.pdbx_strand_id
1 'polypeptide(L)'
;MEEAHSTTATSTLYGDLYAHFQNIDGNSRELPEPDVQILTSGGLRIPVHSSILASVSSVLENIIDRPRKHRSSERIIPILGVPCDAVSVFVRFIYSARCTEDELEKFGIHLLALSHVYLVPQLKQRCAKDVGQRLTVDNVVDVLQLARLCDAPDLYLKCMKLITNHFKSVEKTEGWEFMQNHDPFLEYEILQFIDEAELRKKRTRRHRQEQSLYMELGVAMDCLEHICTEGCTSVGPYDVQPTKKRVPCNKFSTCQGLQLLIKHFATCKNRVNGGCSRCKRMWQLLRLHASMCDQPDSCRVPLCRQFKLKMQHEKKGDDALWKLLVRKVVSARVLSSLSLPKRKREEQLKETIHDHGIRTFRL
;
A
#
# COMPACT_ATOMS: atom_id res chain seq x y z
N MET A 1 10.56 -57.27 -14.74
CA MET A 1 9.19 -56.74 -14.54
C MET A 1 9.16 -55.21 -14.44
N GLU A 2 10.24 -54.53 -14.04
CA GLU A 2 10.35 -53.05 -14.05
C GLU A 2 10.45 -52.42 -15.45
N GLU A 3 11.11 -53.07 -16.43
CA GLU A 3 11.23 -52.50 -17.79
C GLU A 3 9.87 -52.33 -18.48
N ALA A 4 8.96 -53.30 -18.34
CA ALA A 4 7.65 -53.25 -18.99
C ALA A 4 6.77 -52.09 -18.48
N HIS A 5 6.84 -51.78 -17.17
CA HIS A 5 6.10 -50.64 -16.60
C HIS A 5 6.66 -49.28 -17.06
N SER A 6 7.98 -49.18 -17.27
CA SER A 6 8.63 -47.94 -17.74
C SER A 6 8.34 -47.66 -19.21
N THR A 7 8.20 -48.69 -20.06
CA THR A 7 7.87 -48.56 -21.50
C THR A 7 6.39 -48.20 -21.72
N THR A 8 5.48 -48.70 -20.88
CA THR A 8 4.05 -48.35 -20.97
C THR A 8 3.80 -46.89 -20.55
N ALA A 9 4.44 -46.42 -19.48
CA ALA A 9 4.31 -45.03 -19.02
C ALA A 9 4.88 -44.01 -20.03
N THR A 10 5.98 -44.33 -20.70
CA THR A 10 6.55 -43.49 -21.78
C THR A 10 5.64 -43.44 -23.01
N SER A 11 4.98 -44.54 -23.37
CA SER A 11 4.06 -44.60 -24.51
C SER A 11 2.76 -43.82 -24.27
N THR A 12 2.20 -43.87 -23.05
CA THR A 12 1.01 -43.09 -22.69
C THR A 12 1.31 -41.59 -22.63
N LEU A 13 2.44 -41.19 -22.05
CA LEU A 13 2.91 -39.79 -22.05
C LEU A 13 3.15 -39.28 -23.48
N TYR A 14 3.72 -40.10 -24.36
CA TYR A 14 3.92 -39.75 -25.77
C TYR A 14 2.58 -39.53 -26.51
N GLY A 15 1.59 -40.40 -26.27
CA GLY A 15 0.23 -40.26 -26.81
C GLY A 15 -0.48 -38.98 -26.34
N ASP A 16 -0.37 -38.64 -25.06
CA ASP A 16 -1.01 -37.45 -24.49
C ASP A 16 -0.31 -36.14 -24.91
N LEU A 17 1.01 -36.15 -25.05
CA LEU A 17 1.80 -35.03 -25.60
C LEU A 17 1.43 -34.76 -27.07
N TYR A 18 1.23 -35.82 -27.86
CA TYR A 18 0.89 -35.75 -29.29
C TYR A 18 -0.57 -35.34 -29.54
N ALA A 19 -1.52 -35.88 -28.77
CA ALA A 19 -2.94 -35.55 -28.88
C ALA A 19 -3.25 -34.09 -28.52
N HIS A 20 -2.47 -33.47 -27.62
CA HIS A 20 -2.64 -32.06 -27.27
C HIS A 20 -2.04 -31.08 -28.28
N PHE A 21 -0.98 -31.46 -29.00
CA PHE A 21 -0.40 -30.64 -30.06
C PHE A 21 -1.30 -30.59 -31.31
N GLN A 22 -1.93 -31.71 -31.67
CA GLN A 22 -2.84 -31.81 -32.83
C GLN A 22 -4.14 -30.99 -32.70
N ASN A 23 -4.48 -30.52 -31.50
CA ASN A 23 -5.70 -29.73 -31.26
C ASN A 23 -5.51 -28.21 -31.40
N ILE A 24 -4.28 -27.72 -31.61
CA ILE A 24 -3.98 -26.28 -31.67
C ILE A 24 -4.07 -25.74 -33.10
N ASP A 25 -3.66 -26.51 -34.09
CA ASP A 25 -3.78 -26.18 -35.51
C ASP A 25 -4.62 -27.28 -36.17
N GLY A 26 -5.79 -26.92 -36.73
CA GLY A 26 -6.69 -27.83 -37.46
C GLY A 26 -6.11 -28.41 -38.76
N ASN A 27 -4.80 -28.62 -38.81
CA ASN A 27 -4.05 -29.20 -39.90
C ASN A 27 -3.14 -30.28 -39.30
N SER A 28 -3.48 -31.55 -39.53
CA SER A 28 -2.74 -32.73 -39.06
C SER A 28 -1.36 -32.81 -39.74
N ARG A 29 -0.40 -32.01 -39.26
CA ARG A 29 1.02 -32.19 -39.59
C ARG A 29 1.57 -33.26 -38.67
N GLU A 30 1.93 -34.40 -39.23
CA GLU A 30 2.74 -35.40 -38.53
C GLU A 30 4.03 -34.73 -38.06
N LEU A 31 4.29 -34.77 -36.75
CA LEU A 31 5.58 -34.32 -36.23
C LEU A 31 6.66 -35.29 -36.71
N PRO A 32 7.86 -34.80 -37.04
CA PRO A 32 9.00 -35.66 -37.34
C PRO A 32 9.35 -36.54 -36.13
N GLU A 33 10.14 -37.60 -36.33
CA GLU A 33 10.58 -38.41 -35.20
C GLU A 33 11.35 -37.56 -34.17
N PRO A 34 11.14 -37.80 -32.86
CA PRO A 34 11.86 -37.10 -31.81
C PRO A 34 13.38 -37.28 -31.94
N ASP A 35 14.12 -36.17 -31.95
CA ASP A 35 15.57 -36.12 -32.19
C ASP A 35 16.39 -35.86 -30.92
N VAL A 36 15.72 -35.64 -29.79
CA VAL A 36 16.30 -35.36 -28.47
C VAL A 36 15.57 -36.16 -27.38
N GLN A 37 16.28 -36.52 -26.31
CA GLN A 37 15.69 -37.15 -25.13
C GLN A 37 15.97 -36.31 -23.88
N ILE A 38 14.96 -36.14 -23.02
CA ILE A 38 15.13 -35.60 -21.68
C ILE A 38 15.31 -36.76 -20.70
N LEU A 39 16.37 -36.71 -19.89
CA LEU A 39 16.66 -37.70 -18.85
C LEU A 39 16.31 -37.12 -17.47
N THR A 40 15.40 -37.79 -16.77
CA THR A 40 14.99 -37.41 -15.40
C THR A 40 15.83 -38.12 -14.32
N SER A 41 15.73 -37.65 -13.08
CA SER A 41 16.40 -38.28 -11.92
C SER A 41 16.06 -39.75 -11.72
N GLY A 42 14.84 -40.18 -12.10
CA GLY A 42 14.38 -41.56 -11.99
C GLY A 42 14.78 -42.45 -13.16
N GLY A 43 15.62 -41.98 -14.09
CA GLY A 43 16.02 -42.72 -15.29
C GLY A 43 14.98 -42.71 -16.42
N LEU A 44 13.82 -42.08 -16.23
CA LEU A 44 12.82 -41.91 -17.28
C LEU A 44 13.40 -41.06 -18.41
N ARG A 45 13.28 -41.57 -19.64
CA ARG A 45 13.67 -40.90 -20.89
C ARG A 45 12.43 -40.42 -21.62
N ILE A 46 12.30 -39.11 -21.82
CA ILE A 46 11.17 -38.48 -22.50
C ILE A 46 11.63 -38.05 -23.90
N PRO A 47 11.13 -38.67 -24.98
CA PRO A 47 11.46 -38.27 -26.34
C PRO A 47 10.80 -36.92 -26.68
N VAL A 48 11.57 -35.99 -27.25
CA VAL A 48 11.15 -34.61 -27.54
C VAL A 48 11.79 -34.07 -28.82
N HIS A 49 11.19 -33.02 -29.39
CA HIS A 49 11.64 -32.37 -30.62
C HIS A 49 12.48 -31.13 -30.31
N SER A 50 13.70 -31.08 -30.84
CA SER A 50 14.63 -29.96 -30.66
C SER A 50 14.04 -28.62 -31.10
N SER A 51 13.33 -28.59 -32.24
CA SER A 51 12.71 -27.39 -32.81
C SER A 51 11.70 -26.76 -31.86
N ILE A 52 10.90 -27.58 -31.17
CA ILE A 52 9.89 -27.12 -30.21
C ILE A 52 10.58 -26.59 -28.96
N LEU A 53 11.53 -27.34 -28.39
CA LEU A 53 12.27 -26.91 -27.20
C LEU A 53 13.02 -25.59 -27.44
N ALA A 54 13.70 -25.46 -28.58
CA ALA A 54 14.46 -24.28 -28.96
C ALA A 54 13.57 -23.06 -29.16
N SER A 55 12.37 -23.24 -29.75
CA SER A 55 11.44 -22.12 -29.97
C SER A 55 10.83 -21.54 -28.68
N VAL A 56 10.79 -22.32 -27.60
CA VAL A 56 10.20 -21.89 -26.31
C VAL A 56 11.25 -21.46 -25.29
N SER A 57 12.48 -22.01 -25.39
CA SER A 57 13.55 -21.77 -24.42
C SER A 57 14.88 -21.54 -25.13
N SER A 58 15.41 -20.33 -25.00
CA SER A 58 16.75 -19.98 -25.48
C SER A 58 17.84 -20.78 -24.76
N VAL A 59 17.61 -21.21 -23.51
CA VAL A 59 18.54 -22.08 -22.79
C VAL A 59 18.60 -23.46 -23.45
N LEU A 60 17.44 -24.04 -23.77
CA LEU A 60 17.38 -25.33 -24.46
C LEU A 60 17.93 -25.23 -25.88
N GLU A 61 17.63 -24.15 -26.61
CA GLU A 61 18.24 -23.84 -27.92
C GLU A 61 19.77 -23.87 -27.84
N ASN A 62 20.35 -23.11 -26.90
CA ASN A 62 21.80 -23.10 -26.68
C ASN A 62 22.37 -24.47 -26.28
N ILE A 63 21.63 -25.29 -25.52
CA ILE A 63 22.05 -26.66 -25.17
C ILE A 63 22.02 -27.56 -26.41
N ILE A 64 21.03 -27.39 -27.28
CA ILE A 64 20.86 -28.15 -28.52
C ILE A 64 21.91 -27.75 -29.55
N ASP A 65 22.28 -26.47 -29.66
CA ASP A 65 23.26 -26.00 -30.63
C ASP A 65 24.70 -26.39 -30.29
N ARG A 66 24.96 -26.80 -29.04
CA ARG A 66 26.30 -27.25 -28.63
C ARG A 66 26.78 -28.45 -29.48
N PRO A 67 28.03 -28.39 -30.00
CA PRO A 67 28.63 -29.49 -30.74
C PRO A 67 28.74 -30.75 -29.89
N ARG A 68 28.37 -31.90 -30.47
CA ARG A 68 28.51 -33.20 -29.80
C ARG A 68 29.97 -33.67 -29.85
N LYS A 69 30.45 -34.31 -28.77
CA LYS A 69 31.78 -34.96 -28.74
C LYS A 69 31.89 -36.10 -29.76
N HIS A 70 30.79 -36.83 -30.00
CA HIS A 70 30.69 -37.88 -31.01
C HIS A 70 29.44 -37.66 -31.88
N ARG A 71 29.57 -37.82 -33.20
CA ARG A 71 28.47 -37.58 -34.16
C ARG A 71 27.33 -38.60 -34.04
N SER A 72 27.59 -39.79 -33.50
CA SER A 72 26.62 -40.89 -33.38
C SER A 72 25.91 -40.98 -32.04
N SER A 73 26.19 -40.10 -31.07
CA SER A 73 25.55 -40.16 -29.76
C SER A 73 24.14 -39.55 -29.79
N GLU A 74 23.19 -40.25 -29.16
CA GLU A 74 21.87 -39.71 -28.81
C GLU A 74 22.03 -38.37 -28.08
N ARG A 75 21.21 -37.38 -28.44
CA ARG A 75 21.23 -36.07 -27.76
C ARG A 75 20.37 -36.17 -26.51
N ILE A 76 21.02 -36.15 -25.34
CA ILE A 76 20.35 -36.26 -24.03
C ILE A 76 20.50 -34.95 -23.25
N ILE A 77 19.38 -34.42 -22.76
CA ILE A 77 19.33 -33.25 -21.87
C ILE A 77 18.95 -33.73 -20.45
N PRO A 78 19.87 -33.69 -19.48
CA PRO A 78 19.57 -34.10 -18.10
C PRO A 78 18.79 -33.01 -17.36
N ILE A 79 17.64 -33.38 -16.79
CA ILE A 79 16.86 -32.56 -15.85
C ILE A 79 16.79 -33.34 -14.54
N LEU A 80 17.69 -33.02 -13.62
CA LEU A 80 17.91 -33.77 -12.38
C LEU A 80 17.51 -32.92 -11.15
N GLY A 81 17.24 -33.59 -10.03
CA GLY A 81 16.88 -32.94 -8.76
C GLY A 81 15.43 -32.48 -8.67
N VAL A 82 14.59 -32.85 -9.64
CA VAL A 82 13.16 -32.53 -9.70
C VAL A 82 12.35 -33.82 -9.91
N PRO A 83 11.13 -33.95 -9.34
CA PRO A 83 10.26 -35.12 -9.56
C PRO A 83 9.97 -35.36 -11.04
N CYS A 84 9.97 -36.63 -11.48
CA CYS A 84 9.76 -37.01 -12.89
C CYS A 84 8.44 -36.44 -13.45
N ASP A 85 7.38 -36.47 -12.65
CA ASP A 85 6.07 -35.94 -13.05
C ASP A 85 6.09 -34.42 -13.28
N ALA A 86 6.83 -33.67 -12.45
CA ALA A 86 7.02 -32.24 -12.66
C ALA A 86 7.78 -31.93 -13.96
N VAL A 87 8.76 -32.78 -14.32
CA VAL A 87 9.45 -32.69 -15.62
C VAL A 87 8.49 -32.99 -16.76
N SER A 88 7.65 -34.02 -16.64
CA SER A 88 6.62 -34.34 -17.64
C SER A 88 5.63 -33.18 -17.84
N VAL A 89 5.18 -32.55 -16.75
CA VAL A 89 4.31 -31.35 -16.80
C VAL A 89 5.03 -30.17 -17.46
N PHE A 90 6.30 -29.94 -17.13
CA PHE A 90 7.11 -28.88 -17.75
C PHE A 90 7.26 -29.09 -19.26
N VAL A 91 7.57 -30.32 -19.70
CA VAL A 91 7.64 -30.67 -21.13
C VAL A 91 6.28 -30.48 -21.79
N ARG A 92 5.20 -30.96 -21.18
CA ARG A 92 3.84 -30.77 -21.73
C ARG A 92 3.46 -29.30 -21.85
N PHE A 93 3.87 -28.46 -20.89
CA PHE A 93 3.68 -27.02 -20.99
C PHE A 93 4.41 -26.43 -22.19
N ILE A 94 5.66 -26.85 -22.49
CA ILE A 94 6.40 -26.37 -23.66
C ILE A 94 5.64 -26.66 -24.97
N TYR A 95 4.98 -27.82 -25.07
CA TYR A 95 4.23 -28.19 -26.28
C TYR A 95 2.87 -27.51 -26.40
N SER A 96 2.18 -27.27 -25.27
CA SER A 96 0.76 -26.91 -25.27
C SER A 96 0.46 -25.52 -24.72
N ALA A 97 1.45 -24.88 -24.07
CA ALA A 97 1.28 -23.70 -23.23
C ALA A 97 0.20 -23.85 -22.12
N ARG A 98 -0.15 -25.10 -21.76
CA ARG A 98 -1.21 -25.42 -20.79
C ARG A 98 -0.65 -26.15 -19.58
N CYS A 99 -1.12 -25.72 -18.41
CA CYS A 99 -0.88 -26.33 -17.11
C CYS A 99 -2.22 -26.31 -16.35
N THR A 100 -2.59 -27.38 -15.67
CA THR A 100 -3.82 -27.44 -14.88
C THR A 100 -3.57 -26.90 -13.47
N GLU A 101 -4.64 -26.55 -12.75
CA GLU A 101 -4.51 -26.05 -11.37
C GLU A 101 -4.02 -27.15 -10.41
N ASP A 102 -4.42 -28.41 -10.62
CA ASP A 102 -3.95 -29.56 -9.83
C ASP A 102 -2.44 -29.79 -9.98
N GLU A 103 -1.90 -29.53 -11.17
CA GLU A 103 -0.46 -29.64 -11.44
C GLU A 103 0.32 -28.50 -10.81
N LEU A 104 -0.24 -27.29 -10.83
CA LEU A 104 0.35 -26.14 -10.14
C LEU A 104 0.35 -26.35 -8.62
N GLU A 105 -0.72 -26.94 -8.07
CA GLU A 105 -0.80 -27.28 -6.65
C GLU A 105 0.29 -28.28 -6.23
N LYS A 106 0.48 -29.35 -7.01
CA LYS A 106 1.45 -30.41 -6.68
C LYS A 106 2.89 -30.01 -6.98
N PHE A 107 3.11 -29.30 -8.09
CA PHE A 107 4.43 -29.10 -8.67
C PHE A 107 4.81 -27.61 -8.82
N GLY A 108 4.04 -26.67 -8.29
CA GLY A 108 4.25 -25.23 -8.50
C GLY A 108 5.66 -24.73 -8.18
N ILE A 109 6.26 -25.19 -7.07
CA ILE A 109 7.64 -24.86 -6.68
C ILE A 109 8.65 -25.41 -7.70
N HIS A 110 8.48 -26.67 -8.11
CA HIS A 110 9.33 -27.33 -9.09
C HIS A 110 9.25 -26.66 -10.47
N LEU A 111 8.03 -26.33 -10.91
CA LEU A 111 7.77 -25.66 -12.18
C LEU A 111 8.28 -24.21 -12.17
N LEU A 112 8.22 -23.51 -11.02
CA LEU A 112 8.84 -22.20 -10.86
C LEU A 112 10.36 -22.27 -11.05
N ALA A 113 11.02 -23.25 -10.42
CA ALA A 113 12.45 -23.47 -10.59
C ALA A 113 12.83 -23.82 -12.04
N LEU A 114 12.14 -24.81 -12.64
CA LEU A 114 12.38 -25.23 -14.03
C LEU A 114 12.16 -24.07 -15.02
N SER A 115 11.07 -23.33 -14.87
CA SER A 115 10.76 -22.19 -15.74
C SER A 115 11.75 -21.03 -15.58
N HIS A 116 12.38 -20.86 -14.42
CA HIS A 116 13.48 -19.92 -14.26
C HIS A 116 14.76 -20.44 -14.93
N VAL A 117 15.18 -21.67 -14.61
CA VAL A 117 16.43 -22.26 -15.13
C VAL A 117 16.44 -22.35 -16.66
N TYR A 118 15.31 -22.75 -17.25
CA TYR A 118 15.17 -22.88 -18.70
C TYR A 118 14.55 -21.64 -19.36
N LEU A 119 14.44 -20.51 -18.65
CA LEU A 119 13.92 -19.25 -19.18
C LEU A 119 12.59 -19.40 -19.97
N VAL A 120 11.55 -19.87 -19.29
CA VAL A 120 10.18 -19.98 -19.81
C VAL A 120 9.28 -18.99 -19.06
N PRO A 121 9.23 -17.70 -19.45
CA PRO A 121 8.66 -16.63 -18.62
C PRO A 121 7.17 -16.78 -18.34
N GLN A 122 6.40 -17.28 -19.31
CA GLN A 122 4.95 -17.47 -19.15
C GLN A 122 4.63 -18.49 -18.05
N LEU A 123 5.38 -19.59 -18.00
CA LEU A 123 5.24 -20.59 -16.93
C LEU A 123 5.71 -20.02 -15.60
N LYS A 124 6.85 -19.31 -15.59
CA LYS A 124 7.41 -18.67 -14.39
C LYS A 124 6.40 -17.73 -13.74
N GLN A 125 5.76 -16.86 -14.53
CA GLN A 125 4.75 -15.93 -14.03
C GLN A 125 3.54 -16.67 -13.46
N ARG A 126 3.07 -17.73 -14.14
CA ARG A 126 1.92 -18.52 -13.69
C ARG A 126 2.22 -19.25 -12.38
N CYS A 127 3.36 -19.93 -12.28
CA CYS A 127 3.78 -20.63 -11.07
C CYS A 127 4.03 -19.66 -9.91
N ALA A 128 4.70 -18.53 -10.15
CA ALA A 128 4.94 -17.53 -9.10
C ALA A 128 3.62 -16.98 -8.52
N LYS A 129 2.60 -16.78 -9.37
CA LYS A 129 1.27 -16.36 -8.94
C LYS A 129 0.57 -17.43 -8.09
N ASP A 130 0.55 -18.68 -8.55
CA ASP A 130 -0.11 -19.78 -7.85
C ASP A 130 0.58 -20.11 -6.51
N VAL A 131 1.91 -20.28 -6.51
CA VAL A 131 2.71 -20.45 -5.29
C VAL A 131 2.45 -19.31 -4.31
N GLY A 132 2.39 -18.08 -4.83
CA GLY A 132 2.05 -16.91 -4.02
C GLY A 132 0.64 -16.96 -3.41
N GLN A 133 -0.35 -17.56 -4.08
CA GLN A 133 -1.73 -17.71 -3.56
C GLN A 133 -1.81 -18.76 -2.44
N ARG A 134 -0.87 -19.72 -2.42
CA ARG A 134 -0.82 -20.83 -1.46
C ARG A 134 0.23 -20.63 -0.36
N LEU A 135 0.66 -19.38 -0.16
CA LEU A 135 1.55 -19.02 0.94
C LEU A 135 0.86 -19.24 2.29
N THR A 136 1.54 -19.94 3.18
CA THR A 136 1.14 -20.18 4.57
C THR A 136 2.22 -19.65 5.52
N VAL A 137 1.93 -19.59 6.81
CA VAL A 137 2.94 -19.23 7.82
C VAL A 137 4.09 -20.25 7.81
N ASP A 138 3.77 -21.53 7.60
CA ASP A 138 4.75 -22.62 7.68
C ASP A 138 5.72 -22.63 6.50
N ASN A 139 5.26 -22.33 5.28
CA ASN A 139 6.08 -22.41 4.07
C ASN A 139 6.69 -21.08 3.60
N VAL A 140 6.34 -19.94 4.22
CA VAL A 140 6.70 -18.62 3.67
C VAL A 140 8.21 -18.37 3.59
N VAL A 141 8.99 -18.93 4.52
CA VAL A 141 10.45 -18.75 4.56
C VAL A 141 11.11 -19.48 3.40
N ASP A 142 10.70 -20.73 3.16
CA ASP A 142 11.21 -21.54 2.04
C ASP A 142 10.83 -20.92 0.69
N VAL A 143 9.58 -20.45 0.58
CA VAL A 143 9.10 -19.78 -0.63
C VAL A 143 9.79 -18.43 -0.85
N LEU A 144 10.14 -17.70 0.22
CA LEU A 144 10.94 -16.48 0.12
C LEU A 144 12.33 -16.77 -0.46
N GLN A 145 13.00 -17.82 0.03
CA GLN A 145 14.30 -18.25 -0.50
C GLN A 145 14.19 -18.67 -1.97
N LEU A 146 13.17 -19.46 -2.32
CA LEU A 146 12.89 -19.83 -3.71
C LEU A 146 12.67 -18.60 -4.59
N ALA A 147 11.93 -17.60 -4.09
CA ALA A 147 11.66 -16.37 -4.83
C ALA A 147 12.93 -15.55 -5.10
N ARG A 148 13.90 -15.56 -4.17
CA ARG A 148 15.25 -14.97 -4.38
C ARG A 148 16.02 -15.74 -5.43
N LEU A 149 16.09 -17.06 -5.31
CA LEU A 149 16.82 -17.93 -6.24
C LEU A 149 16.25 -17.92 -7.66
N CYS A 150 14.93 -17.69 -7.78
CA CYS A 150 14.26 -17.67 -9.07
C CYS A 150 14.07 -16.25 -9.63
N ASP A 151 14.64 -15.18 -9.06
CA ASP A 151 14.39 -13.79 -9.47
C ASP A 151 12.88 -13.48 -9.65
N ALA A 152 12.08 -13.73 -8.62
CA ALA A 152 10.64 -13.55 -8.62
C ALA A 152 10.22 -12.42 -7.65
N PRO A 153 10.37 -11.14 -8.04
CA PRO A 153 10.25 -9.99 -7.13
C PRO A 153 8.84 -9.83 -6.53
N ASP A 154 7.78 -10.10 -7.31
CA ASP A 154 6.41 -10.01 -6.82
C ASP A 154 6.11 -11.06 -5.75
N LEU A 155 6.62 -12.29 -5.94
CA LEU A 155 6.49 -13.37 -4.97
C LEU A 155 7.31 -13.07 -3.71
N TYR A 156 8.56 -12.62 -3.88
CA TYR A 156 9.41 -12.19 -2.78
C TYR A 156 8.71 -11.14 -1.91
N LEU A 157 8.16 -10.09 -2.54
CA LEU A 157 7.50 -9.00 -1.84
C LEU A 157 6.20 -9.47 -1.15
N LYS A 158 5.50 -10.46 -1.73
CA LYS A 158 4.34 -11.10 -1.09
C LYS A 158 4.75 -11.89 0.16
N CYS A 159 5.85 -12.63 0.10
CA CYS A 159 6.41 -13.34 1.25
C CYS A 159 6.81 -12.38 2.37
N MET A 160 7.58 -11.33 2.04
CA MET A 160 8.00 -10.30 3.01
C MET A 160 6.81 -9.64 3.72
N LYS A 161 5.71 -9.38 3.00
CA LYS A 161 4.48 -8.84 3.58
C LYS A 161 3.80 -9.82 4.54
N LEU A 162 3.72 -11.10 4.19
CA LEU A 162 3.14 -12.13 5.06
C LEU A 162 3.96 -12.26 6.34
N ILE A 163 5.29 -12.36 6.22
CA ILE A 163 6.21 -12.41 7.35
C ILE A 163 6.02 -11.19 8.24
N THR A 164 5.99 -9.98 7.68
CA THR A 164 5.80 -8.74 8.45
C THR A 164 4.45 -8.72 9.20
N ASN A 165 3.39 -9.29 8.63
CA ASN A 165 2.07 -9.28 9.25
C ASN A 165 1.87 -10.39 10.29
N HIS A 166 2.60 -11.50 10.16
CA HIS A 166 2.46 -12.69 11.00
C HIS A 166 3.78 -13.12 11.67
N PHE A 167 4.68 -12.16 11.91
CA PHE A 167 6.06 -12.43 12.36
C PHE A 167 6.10 -13.34 13.59
N LYS A 168 5.22 -13.12 14.57
CA LYS A 168 5.17 -13.94 15.80
C LYS A 168 4.77 -15.40 15.60
N SER A 169 4.11 -15.72 14.50
CA SER A 169 3.84 -17.10 14.12
C SER A 169 4.98 -17.66 13.28
N VAL A 170 5.55 -16.86 12.36
CA VAL A 170 6.68 -17.25 11.51
C VAL A 170 7.94 -17.52 12.32
N GLU A 171 8.23 -16.71 13.34
CA GLU A 171 9.37 -16.86 14.27
C GLU A 171 9.43 -18.24 14.96
N LYS A 172 8.31 -18.98 14.96
CA LYS A 172 8.19 -20.30 15.58
C LYS A 172 8.24 -21.46 14.59
N THR A 173 8.38 -21.20 13.30
CA THR A 173 8.38 -22.25 12.28
C THR A 173 9.76 -22.86 12.12
N GLU A 174 9.81 -24.14 11.74
CA GLU A 174 11.05 -24.83 11.43
C GLU A 174 11.81 -24.14 10.29
N GLY A 175 11.09 -23.59 9.30
CA GLY A 175 11.70 -22.83 8.20
C GLY A 175 12.44 -21.57 8.68
N TRP A 176 11.90 -20.87 9.70
CA TRP A 176 12.59 -19.74 10.31
C TRP A 176 13.86 -20.18 11.05
N GLU A 177 13.76 -21.20 11.89
CA GLU A 177 14.90 -21.76 12.62
C GLU A 177 16.00 -22.27 11.67
N PHE A 178 15.62 -22.97 10.61
CA PHE A 178 16.55 -23.44 9.59
C PHE A 178 17.25 -22.27 8.90
N MET A 179 16.52 -21.24 8.50
CA MET A 179 17.07 -20.04 7.89
C MET A 179 18.05 -19.32 8.83
N GLN A 180 17.74 -19.17 10.12
CA GLN A 180 18.65 -18.53 11.08
C GLN A 180 20.01 -19.25 11.15
N ASN A 181 20.01 -20.57 11.07
CA ASN A 181 21.22 -21.38 11.15
C ASN A 181 22.06 -21.37 9.85
N HIS A 182 21.44 -21.14 8.69
CA HIS A 182 22.09 -21.33 7.38
C HIS A 182 22.21 -20.05 6.54
N ASP A 183 21.40 -19.02 6.79
CA ASP A 183 21.46 -17.71 6.15
C ASP A 183 21.12 -16.58 7.16
N PRO A 184 22.03 -16.25 8.10
CA PRO A 184 21.84 -15.16 9.06
C PRO A 184 21.69 -13.78 8.40
N PHE A 185 22.19 -13.62 7.16
CA PHE A 185 22.06 -12.37 6.43
C PHE A 185 20.62 -12.15 5.97
N LEU A 186 19.93 -13.21 5.51
CA LEU A 186 18.51 -13.13 5.19
C LEU A 186 17.66 -12.81 6.42
N GLU A 187 17.99 -13.36 7.59
CA GLU A 187 17.32 -12.96 8.83
C GLU A 187 17.45 -11.45 9.07
N TYR A 188 18.68 -10.91 8.99
CA TYR A 188 18.92 -9.48 9.16
C TYR A 188 18.14 -8.64 8.14
N GLU A 189 18.12 -9.06 6.87
CA GLU A 189 17.37 -8.42 5.78
C GLU A 189 15.87 -8.36 6.10
N ILE A 190 15.30 -9.47 6.59
CA ILE A 190 13.89 -9.55 6.99
C ILE A 190 13.61 -8.64 8.18
N LEU A 191 14.43 -8.68 9.23
CA LEU A 191 14.25 -7.86 10.43
C LEU A 191 14.35 -6.37 10.12
N GLN A 192 15.33 -5.97 9.30
CA GLN A 192 15.46 -4.59 8.83
C GLN A 192 14.21 -4.16 8.06
N PHE A 193 13.69 -5.00 7.17
CA PHE A 193 12.46 -4.70 6.43
C PHE A 193 11.25 -4.51 7.37
N ILE A 194 11.11 -5.37 8.38
CA ILE A 194 10.05 -5.28 9.39
C ILE A 194 10.15 -3.96 10.16
N ASP A 195 11.34 -3.63 10.67
CA ASP A 195 11.59 -2.41 11.43
C ASP A 195 11.27 -1.15 10.61
N GLU A 196 11.73 -1.10 9.35
CA GLU A 196 11.41 0.02 8.47
C GLU A 196 9.91 0.11 8.17
N ALA A 197 9.23 -1.02 7.96
CA ALA A 197 7.77 -1.05 7.76
C ALA A 197 7.02 -0.54 9.00
N GLU A 198 7.46 -0.92 10.20
CA GLU A 198 6.91 -0.39 11.45
C GLU A 198 7.15 1.10 11.61
N LEU A 199 8.36 1.59 11.33
CA LEU A 199 8.69 3.01 11.40
C LEU A 199 7.84 3.82 10.43
N ARG A 200 7.63 3.32 9.20
CA ARG A 200 6.71 3.93 8.23
C ARG A 200 5.29 3.99 8.77
N LYS A 201 4.75 2.89 9.31
CA LYS A 201 3.41 2.84 9.94
C LYS A 201 3.30 3.85 11.10
N LYS A 202 4.30 3.90 11.99
CA LYS A 202 4.36 4.85 13.13
C LYS A 202 4.37 6.30 12.64
N ARG A 203 5.18 6.64 11.63
CA ARG A 203 5.23 8.00 11.03
C ARG A 203 3.90 8.38 10.40
N THR A 204 3.29 7.51 9.60
CA THR A 204 1.99 7.77 8.97
C THR A 204 0.88 7.96 10.01
N ARG A 205 0.87 7.14 11.07
CA ARG A 205 -0.09 7.31 12.18
C ARG A 205 0.08 8.65 12.88
N ARG A 206 1.31 9.02 13.24
CA ARG A 206 1.61 10.33 13.86
C ARG A 206 1.19 11.48 12.96
N HIS A 207 1.50 11.39 11.67
CA HIS A 207 1.13 12.42 10.70
C HIS A 207 -0.39 12.56 10.56
N ARG A 208 -1.14 11.46 10.49
CA ARG A 208 -2.61 11.48 10.47
C ARG A 208 -3.20 12.07 11.75
N GLN A 209 -2.67 11.71 12.92
CA GLN A 209 -3.09 12.26 14.21
C GLN A 209 -2.83 13.76 14.28
N GLU A 210 -1.63 14.20 13.88
CA GLU A 210 -1.26 15.61 13.81
C GLU A 210 -2.17 16.40 12.86
N GLN A 211 -2.43 15.85 11.66
CA GLN A 211 -3.36 16.44 10.70
C GLN A 211 -4.79 16.54 11.23
N SER A 212 -5.27 15.53 11.96
CA SER A 212 -6.60 15.56 12.60
C SER A 212 -6.70 16.72 13.59
N LEU A 213 -5.68 16.96 14.40
CA LEU A 213 -5.66 18.08 15.35
C LEU A 213 -5.68 19.45 14.65
N TYR A 214 -4.91 19.62 13.57
CA TYR A 214 -4.98 20.85 12.78
C TYR A 214 -6.33 21.03 12.10
N MET A 215 -6.98 19.93 11.72
CA MET A 215 -8.32 19.96 11.15
C MET A 215 -9.36 20.45 12.18
N GLU A 216 -9.33 19.90 13.39
CA GLU A 216 -10.18 20.34 14.50
C GLU A 216 -9.97 21.82 14.83
N LEU A 217 -8.72 22.29 14.83
CA LEU A 217 -8.42 23.71 14.98
C LEU A 217 -8.98 24.56 13.84
N GLY A 218 -8.88 24.09 12.59
CA GLY A 218 -9.49 24.75 11.44
C GLY A 218 -11.01 24.88 11.58
N VAL A 219 -11.69 23.81 12.00
CA VAL A 219 -13.12 23.83 12.30
C VAL A 219 -13.45 24.80 13.43
N ALA A 220 -12.62 24.84 14.48
CA ALA A 220 -12.80 25.80 15.57
C ALA A 220 -12.66 27.25 15.10
N MET A 221 -11.77 27.55 14.13
CA MET A 221 -11.67 28.88 13.53
C MET A 221 -12.91 29.25 12.73
N ASP A 222 -13.47 28.33 11.94
CA ASP A 222 -14.76 28.54 11.25
C ASP A 222 -15.88 28.82 12.26
N CYS A 223 -15.97 28.02 13.32
CA CYS A 223 -17.01 28.17 14.34
C CYS A 223 -16.86 29.50 15.10
N LEU A 224 -15.63 29.92 15.39
CA LEU A 224 -15.36 31.21 16.02
C LEU A 224 -15.82 32.36 15.14
N GLU A 225 -15.52 32.30 13.84
CA GLU A 225 -15.98 33.27 12.86
C GLU A 225 -17.52 33.30 12.80
N HIS A 226 -18.17 32.14 12.60
CA HIS A 226 -19.63 31.99 12.62
C HIS A 226 -20.30 32.57 13.89
N ILE A 227 -19.77 32.28 15.09
CA ILE A 227 -20.29 32.82 16.35
C ILE A 227 -20.17 34.34 16.39
N CYS A 228 -19.08 34.91 15.87
CA CYS A 228 -18.83 36.35 15.89
C CYS A 228 -19.55 37.11 14.77
N THR A 229 -19.88 36.48 13.64
CA THR A 229 -20.50 37.13 12.47
C THR A 229 -22.02 36.96 12.43
N GLU A 230 -22.49 35.72 12.56
CA GLU A 230 -23.90 35.30 12.46
C GLU A 230 -24.51 35.10 13.86
N GLY A 231 -23.69 34.67 14.80
CA GLY A 231 -24.10 34.26 16.13
C GLY A 231 -24.65 32.85 16.18
N CYS A 232 -24.35 32.14 17.25
CA CYS A 232 -24.76 30.76 17.45
C CYS A 232 -25.44 30.62 18.82
N THR A 233 -26.58 29.92 18.88
CA THR A 233 -27.34 29.57 20.10
C THR A 233 -27.50 30.69 21.13
N SER A 234 -26.48 30.92 21.97
CA SER A 234 -26.50 31.83 23.11
C SER A 234 -25.35 32.84 23.14
N VAL A 235 -24.52 32.92 22.10
CA VAL A 235 -23.49 33.95 21.94
C VAL A 235 -23.55 34.45 20.52
N GLY A 236 -23.56 35.77 20.33
CA GLY A 236 -23.63 36.36 19.00
C GLY A 236 -23.12 37.80 18.93
N PRO A 237 -23.10 38.37 17.72
CA PRO A 237 -22.73 39.77 17.50
C PRO A 237 -23.67 40.71 18.25
N TYR A 238 -23.14 41.87 18.66
CA TYR A 238 -23.87 42.85 19.47
C TYR A 238 -25.07 43.47 18.74
N ASP A 239 -25.00 43.53 17.40
CA ASP A 239 -25.91 44.29 16.56
C ASP A 239 -27.07 43.46 15.95
N VAL A 240 -27.19 42.16 16.29
CA VAL A 240 -28.26 41.28 15.77
C VAL A 240 -29.29 40.96 16.85
N GLN A 241 -30.53 41.40 16.65
CA GLN A 241 -31.68 41.06 17.52
C GLN A 241 -31.92 39.52 17.51
N PRO A 242 -32.25 38.89 18.64
CA PRO A 242 -32.46 37.44 18.71
C PRO A 242 -33.74 37.04 17.96
N THR A 243 -33.60 36.68 16.69
CA THR A 243 -34.66 36.11 15.87
C THR A 243 -35.00 34.70 16.35
N LYS A 244 -36.28 34.45 16.63
CA LYS A 244 -36.83 33.22 17.26
C LYS A 244 -36.72 31.94 16.40
N LYS A 245 -36.10 31.98 15.22
CA LYS A 245 -35.93 30.83 14.32
C LYS A 245 -34.52 30.81 13.73
N ARG A 246 -33.54 30.41 14.53
CA ARG A 246 -32.19 30.10 14.01
C ARG A 246 -32.15 28.63 13.59
N VAL A 247 -31.64 28.37 12.39
CA VAL A 247 -31.36 27.01 11.90
C VAL A 247 -30.44 26.31 12.91
N PRO A 248 -30.64 25.01 13.19
CA PRO A 248 -29.74 24.25 14.06
C PRO A 248 -28.30 24.32 13.53
N CYS A 249 -27.35 24.71 14.40
CA CYS A 249 -25.95 24.81 14.02
C CYS A 249 -25.41 23.43 13.62
N ASN A 250 -24.89 23.32 12.40
CA ASN A 250 -24.32 22.06 11.87
C ASN A 250 -23.07 21.59 12.64
N LYS A 251 -22.35 22.50 13.29
CA LYS A 251 -21.15 22.25 14.11
C LYS A 251 -21.43 22.53 15.59
N PHE A 252 -22.62 22.17 16.08
CA PHE A 252 -23.10 22.52 17.42
C PHE A 252 -22.14 22.13 18.55
N SER A 253 -21.53 20.94 18.52
CA SER A 253 -20.60 20.48 19.56
C SER A 253 -19.38 21.42 19.71
N THR A 254 -18.74 21.78 18.60
CA THR A 254 -17.61 22.72 18.58
C THR A 254 -18.06 24.14 18.96
N CYS A 255 -19.18 24.61 18.41
CA CYS A 255 -19.73 25.91 18.74
C CYS A 255 -20.09 26.05 20.22
N GLN A 256 -20.68 25.03 20.83
CA GLN A 256 -21.02 25.01 22.25
C GLN A 256 -19.77 25.14 23.12
N GLY A 257 -18.70 24.40 22.80
CA GLY A 257 -17.41 24.52 23.50
C GLY A 257 -16.83 25.93 23.41
N LEU A 258 -16.87 26.55 22.23
CA LEU A 258 -16.40 27.92 22.03
C LEU A 258 -17.28 28.95 22.73
N GLN A 259 -18.60 28.79 22.72
CA GLN A 259 -19.52 29.66 23.46
C GLN A 259 -19.23 29.66 24.96
N LEU A 260 -18.95 28.50 25.55
CA LEU A 260 -18.56 28.39 26.96
C LEU A 260 -17.24 29.12 27.24
N LEU A 261 -16.25 29.00 26.34
CA LEU A 261 -15.00 29.75 26.44
C LEU A 261 -15.22 31.26 26.33
N ILE A 262 -16.06 31.72 25.40
CA ILE A 262 -16.38 33.14 25.23
C ILE A 262 -17.09 33.70 26.47
N LYS A 263 -18.12 33.01 26.97
CA LYS A 263 -18.86 33.41 28.17
C LYS A 263 -17.95 33.51 29.40
N HIS A 264 -17.08 32.52 29.58
CA HIS A 264 -16.07 32.55 30.63
C HIS A 264 -15.09 33.71 30.43
N PHE A 265 -14.59 33.91 29.20
CA PHE A 265 -13.63 34.95 28.89
C PHE A 265 -14.15 36.38 29.12
N ALA A 266 -15.45 36.59 28.92
CA ALA A 266 -16.13 37.85 29.18
C ALA A 266 -16.32 38.16 30.67
N THR A 267 -16.46 37.12 31.51
CA THR A 267 -16.84 37.26 32.93
C THR A 267 -15.71 36.95 33.92
N CYS A 268 -14.60 36.36 33.46
CA CYS A 268 -13.52 35.91 34.33
C CYS A 268 -12.67 37.06 34.87
N LYS A 269 -12.65 37.22 36.21
CA LYS A 269 -11.84 38.21 36.93
C LYS A 269 -10.34 37.95 36.86
N ASN A 270 -9.93 36.68 36.71
CA ASN A 270 -8.52 36.27 36.65
C ASN A 270 -7.92 36.31 35.23
N ARG A 271 -8.64 36.90 34.26
CA ARG A 271 -8.20 37.02 32.86
C ARG A 271 -6.96 37.90 32.71
N VAL A 272 -6.94 39.06 33.39
CA VAL A 272 -5.92 40.09 33.22
C VAL A 272 -4.59 39.67 33.87
N ASN A 273 -4.66 38.93 34.99
CA ASN A 273 -3.50 38.48 35.74
C ASN A 273 -2.83 37.22 35.16
N GLY A 274 -3.30 36.71 34.00
CA GLY A 274 -2.68 35.60 33.28
C GLY A 274 -2.81 34.21 33.93
N GLY A 275 -3.45 34.08 35.09
CA GLY A 275 -3.54 32.82 35.86
C GLY A 275 -4.64 31.83 35.41
N CYS A 276 -5.57 32.22 34.55
CA CYS A 276 -6.69 31.35 34.15
C CYS A 276 -6.39 30.54 32.88
N SER A 277 -6.36 29.21 32.99
CA SER A 277 -6.11 28.29 31.87
C SER A 277 -7.15 28.37 30.75
N ARG A 278 -8.43 28.59 31.10
CA ARG A 278 -9.52 28.75 30.11
C ARG A 278 -9.38 30.06 29.33
N CYS A 279 -9.05 31.16 30.01
CA CYS A 279 -8.77 32.44 29.35
C CYS A 279 -7.54 32.36 28.46
N LYS A 280 -6.48 31.65 28.90
CA LYS A 280 -5.27 31.42 28.10
C LYS A 280 -5.59 30.70 26.77
N ARG A 281 -6.43 29.67 26.80
CA ARG A 281 -6.91 28.96 25.59
C ARG A 281 -7.70 29.88 24.66
N MET A 282 -8.64 30.66 25.20
CA MET A 282 -9.39 31.63 24.39
C MET A 282 -8.45 32.67 23.75
N TRP A 283 -7.46 33.17 24.50
CA TRP A 283 -6.44 34.09 23.99
C TRP A 283 -5.65 33.47 22.82
N GLN A 284 -5.27 32.20 22.92
CA GLN A 284 -4.57 31.47 21.85
C GLN A 284 -5.45 31.31 20.60
N LEU A 285 -6.74 31.03 20.74
CA LEU A 285 -7.68 30.93 19.62
C LEU A 285 -7.87 32.28 18.90
N LEU A 286 -8.00 33.37 19.65
CA LEU A 286 -8.08 34.73 19.09
C LEU A 286 -6.78 35.13 18.38
N ARG A 287 -5.61 34.79 18.97
CA ARG A 287 -4.30 34.98 18.34
C ARG A 287 -4.22 34.19 17.03
N LEU A 288 -4.63 32.93 17.04
CA LEU A 288 -4.59 32.05 15.86
C LEU A 288 -5.45 32.61 14.73
N HIS A 289 -6.70 33.01 15.04
CA HIS A 289 -7.58 33.67 14.08
C HIS A 289 -6.95 34.92 13.49
N ALA A 290 -6.41 35.82 14.32
CA ALA A 290 -5.75 37.03 13.83
C ALA A 290 -4.55 36.74 12.91
N SER A 291 -3.78 35.68 13.19
CA SER A 291 -2.65 35.27 12.33
C SER A 291 -3.08 34.80 10.94
N MET A 292 -4.31 34.33 10.76
CA MET A 292 -4.84 33.82 9.48
C MET A 292 -5.98 34.65 8.88
N CYS A 293 -6.39 35.75 9.53
CA CYS A 293 -7.41 36.67 9.03
C CYS A 293 -6.80 37.66 8.03
N ASP A 294 -7.39 37.78 6.84
CA ASP A 294 -6.91 38.67 5.78
C ASP A 294 -7.53 40.07 5.83
N GLN A 295 -8.63 40.25 6.58
CA GLN A 295 -9.35 41.52 6.69
C GLN A 295 -9.52 41.95 8.15
N PRO A 296 -8.44 42.38 8.83
CA PRO A 296 -8.49 42.68 10.26
C PRO A 296 -9.39 43.88 10.62
N ASP A 297 -9.60 44.83 9.70
CA ASP A 297 -10.38 46.06 9.97
C ASP A 297 -11.89 45.84 9.89
N SER A 298 -12.35 44.89 9.07
CA SER A 298 -13.77 44.48 8.97
C SER A 298 -14.08 43.21 9.77
N CYS A 299 -13.08 42.58 10.40
CA CYS A 299 -13.25 41.33 11.13
C CYS A 299 -14.08 41.52 12.41
N ARG A 300 -15.13 40.72 12.57
CA ARG A 300 -16.00 40.71 13.75
C ARG A 300 -15.46 39.90 14.93
N VAL A 301 -14.36 39.15 14.75
CA VAL A 301 -13.74 38.36 15.83
C VAL A 301 -13.00 39.29 16.80
N PRO A 302 -13.32 39.27 18.10
CA PRO A 302 -12.76 40.24 19.02
C PRO A 302 -11.26 40.12 19.22
N LEU A 303 -10.63 41.26 19.48
CA LEU A 303 -9.17 41.41 19.59
C LEU A 303 -8.40 41.11 18.29
N CYS A 304 -9.04 40.70 17.18
CA CYS A 304 -8.36 40.35 15.93
C CYS A 304 -7.39 41.45 15.46
N ARG A 305 -7.89 42.69 15.34
CA ARG A 305 -7.07 43.86 14.97
C ARG A 305 -5.92 44.13 15.94
N GLN A 306 -6.17 44.01 17.25
CA GLN A 306 -5.14 44.25 18.28
C GLN A 306 -4.00 43.23 18.18
N PHE A 307 -4.33 41.96 17.98
CA PHE A 307 -3.35 40.91 17.75
C PHE A 307 -2.56 41.13 16.45
N LYS A 308 -3.25 41.53 15.37
CA LYS A 308 -2.62 41.78 14.07
C LYS A 308 -1.56 42.87 14.16
N LEU A 309 -1.89 43.98 14.82
CA LEU A 309 -0.95 45.08 15.08
C LEU A 309 0.22 44.62 15.94
N LYS A 310 -0.04 43.88 17.03
CA LYS A 310 1.02 43.39 17.91
C LYS A 310 2.03 42.48 17.17
N MET A 311 1.56 41.60 16.30
CA MET A 311 2.41 40.70 15.51
C MET A 311 3.33 41.43 14.52
N GLN A 312 2.92 42.59 14.01
CA GLN A 312 3.77 43.41 13.12
C GLN A 312 4.99 43.99 13.86
N HIS A 313 4.90 44.14 15.18
CA HIS A 313 5.95 44.70 16.02
C HIS A 313 6.81 43.65 16.78
N GLU A 314 6.41 42.36 16.79
CA GLU A 314 7.15 41.29 17.50
C GLU A 314 8.41 40.83 16.73
N LYS A 315 9.56 40.67 17.43
CA LYS A 315 10.84 40.21 16.83
C LYS A 315 10.81 38.71 16.46
N LYS A 316 11.42 38.36 15.32
CA LYS A 316 11.38 37.06 14.61
C LYS A 316 11.69 35.76 15.39
N GLY A 317 12.27 35.79 16.59
CA GLY A 317 12.87 34.60 17.24
C GLY A 317 11.87 33.57 17.78
N ASP A 318 10.80 34.03 18.45
CA ASP A 318 9.82 33.16 19.14
C ASP A 318 8.60 32.78 18.25
N ASP A 319 8.69 33.15 16.97
CA ASP A 319 7.57 33.16 16.03
C ASP A 319 7.62 32.00 15.01
N ALA A 320 8.74 31.27 14.91
CA ALA A 320 8.89 30.21 13.92
C ALA A 320 7.91 29.03 14.14
N LEU A 321 7.77 28.57 15.38
CA LEU A 321 6.84 27.49 15.73
C LEU A 321 5.38 27.93 15.55
N TRP A 322 5.07 29.17 15.93
CA TRP A 322 3.73 29.75 15.75
C TRP A 322 3.36 29.89 14.27
N LYS A 323 4.27 30.42 13.45
CA LYS A 323 4.12 30.48 11.98
C LYS A 323 3.91 29.10 11.37
N LEU A 324 4.62 28.09 11.85
CA LEU A 324 4.43 26.72 11.38
C LEU A 324 3.04 26.18 11.72
N LEU A 325 2.57 26.39 12.97
CA LEU A 325 1.21 26.03 13.38
C LEU A 325 0.16 26.70 12.49
N VAL A 326 0.27 28.02 12.28
CA VAL A 326 -0.65 28.78 11.43
C VAL A 326 -0.70 28.18 10.02
N ARG A 327 0.46 27.93 9.41
CA ARG A 327 0.54 27.29 8.07
C ARG A 327 -0.15 25.93 8.03
N LYS A 328 0.09 25.07 9.03
CA LYS A 328 -0.50 23.72 9.11
C LYS A 328 -2.02 23.78 9.25
N VAL A 329 -2.55 24.67 10.10
CA VAL A 329 -3.99 24.85 10.29
C VAL A 329 -4.65 25.40 9.03
N VAL A 330 -4.04 26.40 8.38
CA VAL A 330 -4.55 26.95 7.11
C VAL A 330 -4.59 25.87 6.02
N SER A 331 -3.52 25.09 5.86
CA SER A 331 -3.51 23.97 4.90
C SER A 331 -4.59 22.93 5.20
N ALA A 332 -4.78 22.55 6.47
CA ALA A 332 -5.84 21.61 6.86
C ALA A 332 -7.24 22.17 6.55
N ARG A 333 -7.48 23.46 6.87
CA ARG A 333 -8.76 24.15 6.60
C ARG A 333 -9.10 24.14 5.10
N VAL A 334 -8.12 24.43 4.23
CA VAL A 334 -8.30 24.38 2.77
C VAL A 334 -8.65 22.97 2.29
N LEU A 335 -7.95 21.94 2.77
CA LEU A 335 -8.22 20.55 2.38
C LEU A 335 -9.63 20.08 2.77
N SER A 336 -10.16 20.55 3.92
CA SER A 336 -11.56 20.30 4.31
C SER A 336 -12.59 21.02 3.44
N SER A 337 -12.27 22.21 2.95
CA SER A 337 -13.18 22.94 2.05
C SER A 337 -13.21 22.33 0.65
N LEU A 338 -12.13 21.66 0.23
CA LEU A 338 -12.05 20.97 -1.07
C LEU A 338 -12.78 19.62 -1.08
N SER A 339 -13.03 19.02 0.08
CA SER A 339 -13.80 17.77 0.21
C SER A 339 -15.33 17.99 0.23
N LEU A 340 -15.80 19.24 0.12
CA LEU A 340 -17.23 19.56 0.02
C LEU A 340 -17.74 19.50 -1.44
N PRO A 341 -18.96 18.96 -1.68
CA PRO A 341 -19.59 19.00 -3.01
C PRO A 341 -19.80 20.45 -3.50
N LYS A 342 -19.55 20.70 -4.79
CA LYS A 342 -19.58 22.02 -5.48
C LYS A 342 -20.77 22.95 -5.12
N ARG A 343 -21.95 22.40 -4.78
CA ARG A 343 -23.17 23.18 -4.50
C ARG A 343 -23.11 24.06 -3.24
N LYS A 344 -22.32 23.72 -2.22
CA LYS A 344 -22.21 24.55 -0.99
C LYS A 344 -21.27 25.75 -1.11
N ARG A 345 -20.52 25.85 -2.20
CA ARG A 345 -19.49 26.89 -2.41
C ARG A 345 -20.09 28.23 -2.86
N GLU A 346 -21.28 28.20 -3.46
CA GLU A 346 -21.92 29.37 -4.10
C GLU A 346 -22.85 30.15 -3.15
N GLU A 347 -23.30 29.54 -2.05
CA GLU A 347 -24.16 30.20 -1.04
C GLU A 347 -23.38 31.14 -0.12
N GLN A 348 -22.11 30.84 0.19
CA GLN A 348 -21.29 31.63 1.12
C GLN A 348 -20.79 32.98 0.57
N LEU A 349 -20.83 33.19 -0.75
CA LEU A 349 -20.27 34.39 -1.39
C LEU A 349 -21.23 35.59 -1.40
N LYS A 350 -22.52 35.40 -1.09
CA LYS A 350 -23.57 36.39 -1.35
C LYS A 350 -23.94 37.30 -0.17
N GLU A 351 -23.49 37.03 1.06
CA GLU A 351 -24.08 37.66 2.26
C GLU A 351 -23.29 38.80 2.92
N THR A 352 -22.12 39.20 2.41
CA THR A 352 -21.28 40.19 3.12
C THR A 352 -21.27 41.57 2.47
N ILE A 353 -22.35 42.34 2.65
CA ILE A 353 -22.30 43.81 2.60
C ILE A 353 -23.15 44.35 3.76
N HIS A 354 -22.52 44.77 4.86
CA HIS A 354 -22.96 45.93 5.65
C HIS A 354 -21.93 46.35 6.70
N ASP A 355 -21.79 47.67 6.79
CA ASP A 355 -20.85 48.48 7.56
C ASP A 355 -21.19 48.55 9.06
N HIS A 356 -20.19 48.99 9.84
CA HIS A 356 -20.23 49.65 11.16
C HIS A 356 -19.53 48.95 12.35
N GLY A 357 -18.62 49.71 12.97
CA GLY A 357 -18.62 50.01 14.42
C GLY A 357 -17.93 49.02 15.38
N ILE A 358 -16.88 49.48 16.07
CA ILE A 358 -16.16 48.76 17.14
C ILE A 358 -17.09 48.45 18.33
N ARG A 359 -17.44 47.18 18.62
CA ARG A 359 -18.27 46.80 19.80
C ARG A 359 -17.98 45.42 20.41
N THR A 360 -18.17 45.33 21.73
CA THR A 360 -17.99 44.18 22.63
C THR A 360 -19.18 43.20 22.63
N PHE A 361 -18.93 41.93 22.96
CA PHE A 361 -19.91 40.83 23.03
C PHE A 361 -21.14 41.12 23.93
N ARG A 362 -22.30 40.52 23.59
CA ARG A 362 -23.48 40.41 24.46
C ARG A 362 -23.63 38.97 24.95
N LEU A 363 -23.86 38.78 26.27
CA LEU A 363 -23.89 37.49 26.97
C LEU A 363 -25.26 36.82 26.99
#